data_AF-F2LPV1-F1
#
_entry.id   AF-F2LPV1-F1
#
_cell.length_a   1.000
_cell.length_b   1.000
_cell.length_c   1.000
_cell.angle_alpha   90.00
_cell.angle_beta   90.00
_cell.angle_gamma   90.00
#
_symmetry.space_group_name_H-M   'P 1'
#
loop_
_entity.id
_entity.type
_entity.pdbx_description
1 polymer ?
#
loop_
_entity_poly.entity_id
_entity_poly.type
_entity_poly.pdbx_seq_one_letter_code
_entity_poly.pdbx_strand_id
1 'polypeptide(L)'
;MTSRKNRFLVYLLAALLGVIAVRVVQHIRGEPDGSTPPVTANGKQEDSAEEEDNPFAENVPAHDAYDSFMEKLGDDPKFKLLLAGDKQGSGREKGFGLAQDGLPRLTDAQLEQRLVLMSKVVGGMPDGDCQALSRPTVNTADKQRMLDDAIARFDEADATAWFDFSLASAKAVLDNTPLAQPDRAAVTAALQKIVQQVPQADRQKFLDATSKPATATPADTCWAMRTLYRNAAALGEPDKAAIARGLVVAVN
;
A
#
# COMPACT_ATOMS: atom_id res chain seq x y z
N MET A 1 -29.25 -4.35 -9.64
CA MET A 1 -28.58 -4.29 -8.31
C MET A 1 -27.24 -4.99 -8.43
N THR A 2 -26.19 -4.23 -8.76
CA THR A 2 -24.86 -4.73 -9.13
C THR A 2 -23.96 -4.88 -7.90
N SER A 3 -23.35 -6.05 -7.77
CA SER A 3 -22.59 -6.53 -6.61
C SER A 3 -21.30 -5.73 -6.39
N ARG A 4 -21.18 -5.11 -5.21
CA ARG A 4 -20.01 -4.36 -4.69
C ARG A 4 -18.79 -5.25 -4.34
N LYS A 5 -18.82 -6.56 -4.61
CA LYS A 5 -18.00 -7.55 -3.89
C LYS A 5 -16.54 -7.75 -4.33
N ASN A 6 -16.05 -7.12 -5.39
CA ASN A 6 -14.64 -7.31 -5.86
C ASN A 6 -13.78 -6.04 -5.86
N ARG A 7 -14.15 -5.02 -5.09
CA ARG A 7 -13.40 -3.75 -5.05
C ARG A 7 -12.24 -3.74 -4.05
N PHE A 8 -12.29 -4.53 -2.98
CA PHE A 8 -11.37 -4.39 -1.85
C PHE A 8 -9.94 -4.93 -2.10
N LEU A 9 -9.79 -5.96 -2.94
CA LEU A 9 -8.48 -6.57 -3.25
C LEU A 9 -7.61 -5.77 -4.25
N VAL A 10 -8.13 -4.66 -4.80
CA VAL A 10 -7.42 -3.83 -5.80
C VAL A 10 -6.54 -2.76 -5.12
N TYR A 11 -6.83 -2.39 -3.87
CA TYR A 11 -6.29 -1.18 -3.24
C TYR A 11 -4.99 -1.37 -2.46
N LEU A 12 -4.65 -2.59 -2.01
CA LEU A 12 -3.34 -2.92 -1.41
C LEU A 12 -2.18 -2.60 -2.36
N LEU A 13 -2.44 -2.52 -3.68
CA LEU A 13 -1.42 -2.44 -4.73
C LEU A 13 -1.48 -1.23 -5.64
N ALA A 14 -2.53 -0.41 -5.57
CA ALA A 14 -2.47 0.91 -6.19
C ALA A 14 -1.36 1.78 -5.55
N ALA A 15 -0.95 1.48 -4.30
CA ALA A 15 0.21 2.07 -3.61
C ALA A 15 1.58 1.60 -4.14
N LEU A 16 1.64 0.46 -4.84
CA LEU A 16 2.87 -0.09 -5.44
C LEU A 16 2.94 0.17 -6.96
N LEU A 17 1.80 0.46 -7.61
CA LEU A 17 1.67 0.45 -9.08
C LEU A 17 1.28 1.78 -9.72
N GLY A 18 1.87 2.88 -9.23
CA GLY A 18 1.99 4.10 -10.01
C GLY A 18 0.68 4.77 -10.43
N VAL A 19 -0.34 4.75 -9.57
CA VAL A 19 -1.46 5.72 -9.71
C VAL A 19 -1.02 7.13 -9.27
N ILE A 20 0.06 7.22 -8.48
CA ILE A 20 0.55 8.44 -7.85
C ILE A 20 0.94 9.52 -8.87
N ALA A 21 1.69 9.20 -9.93
CA ALA A 21 2.12 10.23 -10.87
C ALA A 21 1.22 10.37 -12.11
N VAL A 22 0.32 9.42 -12.37
CA VAL A 22 -0.72 9.55 -13.40
C VAL A 22 -1.65 10.72 -13.05
N ARG A 23 -2.21 10.76 -11.83
CA ARG A 23 -3.17 11.79 -11.41
C ARG A 23 -2.54 13.18 -11.22
N VAL A 24 -1.31 13.24 -10.72
CA VAL A 24 -0.58 14.51 -10.53
C VAL A 24 -0.11 15.09 -11.88
N VAL A 25 0.34 14.25 -12.83
CA VAL A 25 0.82 14.70 -14.15
C VAL A 25 -0.33 14.94 -15.15
N GLN A 26 -1.40 14.15 -15.13
CA GLN A 26 -2.58 14.38 -15.99
C GLN A 26 -3.28 15.71 -15.68
N HIS A 27 -3.28 16.14 -14.41
CA HIS A 27 -3.89 17.41 -14.03
C HIS A 27 -3.00 18.63 -14.33
N ILE A 28 -1.68 18.48 -14.40
CA ILE A 28 -0.77 19.51 -14.95
C ILE A 28 -1.09 19.79 -16.43
N ARG A 29 -1.77 18.86 -17.13
CA ARG A 29 -2.09 18.95 -18.57
C ARG A 29 -3.55 19.27 -18.91
N GLY A 30 -4.46 19.33 -17.93
CA GLY A 30 -5.85 19.76 -18.16
C GLY A 30 -6.74 18.80 -18.97
N GLU A 31 -6.47 17.48 -18.94
CA GLU A 31 -7.27 16.48 -19.69
C GLU A 31 -8.37 15.81 -18.83
N PRO A 32 -9.56 15.50 -19.40
CA PRO A 32 -10.66 14.87 -18.66
C PRO A 32 -10.52 13.34 -18.49
N ASP A 33 -11.06 12.84 -17.37
CA ASP A 33 -10.95 11.46 -16.89
C ASP A 33 -11.57 10.41 -17.84
N GLY A 34 -10.74 9.58 -18.47
CA GLY A 34 -11.16 8.45 -19.30
C GLY A 34 -11.32 7.16 -18.48
N SER A 35 -12.56 6.76 -18.20
CA SER A 35 -12.89 5.47 -17.55
C SER A 35 -13.06 4.36 -18.59
N THR A 36 -12.43 3.20 -18.39
CA THR A 36 -12.70 1.95 -19.13
C THR A 36 -13.34 0.87 -18.24
N PRO A 37 -14.16 -0.04 -18.80
CA PRO A 37 -15.09 -0.91 -18.05
C PRO A 37 -14.47 -2.27 -17.60
N PRO A 38 -15.10 -2.99 -16.65
CA PRO A 38 -14.52 -4.18 -16.03
C PRO A 38 -14.80 -5.51 -16.77
N VAL A 39 -13.85 -6.43 -16.68
CA VAL A 39 -13.93 -7.84 -17.11
C VAL A 39 -14.37 -8.71 -15.92
N THR A 40 -15.33 -9.61 -16.15
CA THR A 40 -15.88 -10.56 -15.18
C THR A 40 -15.01 -11.82 -15.02
N ALA A 41 -14.85 -12.31 -13.79
CA ALA A 41 -14.34 -13.65 -13.51
C ALA A 41 -15.28 -14.38 -12.53
N ASN A 42 -15.72 -15.58 -12.92
CA ASN A 42 -16.42 -16.56 -12.09
C ASN A 42 -15.38 -17.54 -11.52
N GLY A 43 -15.43 -17.80 -10.21
CA GLY A 43 -14.68 -18.88 -9.57
C GLY A 43 -15.43 -19.35 -8.32
N LYS A 44 -15.74 -20.65 -8.28
CA LYS A 44 -16.39 -21.33 -7.15
C LYS A 44 -15.42 -21.41 -5.97
N GLN A 45 -15.95 -21.22 -4.76
CA GLN A 45 -15.23 -21.33 -3.50
C GLN A 45 -15.59 -22.70 -2.88
N GLU A 46 -14.59 -23.57 -2.75
CA GLU A 46 -14.70 -24.81 -1.96
C GLU A 46 -14.32 -24.52 -0.52
N ASP A 47 -15.07 -25.16 0.36
CA ASP A 47 -15.11 -24.99 1.80
C ASP A 47 -14.12 -25.98 2.44
N SER A 48 -13.04 -25.48 3.05
CA SER A 48 -12.20 -26.26 3.95
C SER A 48 -11.67 -25.35 5.05
N ALA A 49 -12.21 -25.54 6.26
CA ALA A 49 -11.77 -24.88 7.47
C ALA A 49 -10.55 -25.58 8.08
N GLU A 50 -9.75 -24.77 8.78
CA GLU A 50 -8.77 -25.08 9.84
C GLU A 50 -7.27 -25.11 9.45
N GLU A 51 -6.55 -24.18 10.12
CA GLU A 51 -5.09 -24.03 10.28
C GLU A 51 -4.25 -23.51 9.09
N GLU A 52 -4.33 -22.19 8.87
CA GLU A 52 -3.17 -21.27 8.81
C GLU A 52 -3.71 -19.82 8.84
N ASP A 53 -4.11 -19.34 10.02
CA ASP A 53 -4.69 -17.98 10.22
C ASP A 53 -3.61 -16.87 10.14
N ASN A 54 -2.36 -17.25 10.41
CA ASN A 54 -1.18 -16.41 10.31
C ASN A 54 -0.38 -16.76 9.05
N PRO A 55 -0.16 -15.81 8.11
CA PRO A 55 0.58 -16.09 6.87
C PRO A 55 2.11 -16.18 7.06
N PHE A 56 2.62 -15.97 8.27
CA PHE A 56 4.04 -15.98 8.58
C PHE A 56 4.44 -17.24 9.33
N ALA A 57 5.62 -17.80 9.02
CA ALA A 57 6.16 -18.94 9.75
C ALA A 57 6.49 -18.57 11.22
N GLU A 58 6.30 -19.50 12.16
CA GLU A 58 6.52 -19.27 13.61
C GLU A 58 7.92 -18.74 13.96
N ASN A 59 8.92 -18.99 13.11
CA ASN A 59 10.29 -18.60 13.36
C ASN A 59 10.68 -17.22 12.83
N VAL A 60 9.75 -16.46 12.23
CA VAL A 60 10.03 -15.09 11.76
C VAL A 60 9.36 -14.06 12.68
N PRO A 61 9.98 -12.88 12.93
CA PRO A 61 9.41 -11.88 13.83
C PRO A 61 8.03 -11.35 13.42
N ALA A 62 7.69 -11.44 12.14
CA ALA A 62 6.37 -11.05 11.64
C ALA A 62 5.22 -11.92 12.18
N HIS A 63 5.50 -13.14 12.63
CA HIS A 63 4.48 -14.05 13.18
C HIS A 63 3.85 -13.48 14.45
N ASP A 64 4.66 -13.25 15.49
CA ASP A 64 4.18 -12.73 16.78
C ASP A 64 3.56 -11.33 16.64
N ALA A 65 4.15 -10.48 15.77
CA ALA A 65 3.63 -9.14 15.53
C ALA A 65 2.26 -9.16 14.82
N TYR A 66 2.06 -10.11 13.90
CA TYR A 66 0.76 -10.34 13.27
C TYR A 66 -0.29 -10.83 14.26
N ASP A 67 0.06 -11.82 15.08
CA ASP A 67 -0.86 -12.36 16.10
C ASP A 67 -1.27 -11.28 17.09
N SER A 68 -0.32 -10.49 17.56
CA SER A 68 -0.62 -9.35 18.43
C SER A 68 -1.55 -8.32 17.77
N PHE A 69 -1.38 -8.06 16.48
CA PHE A 69 -2.28 -7.19 15.72
C PHE A 69 -3.70 -7.77 15.64
N MET A 70 -3.83 -9.05 15.28
CA MET A 70 -5.12 -9.71 15.15
C MET A 70 -5.84 -9.85 16.50
N GLU A 71 -5.11 -10.14 17.58
CA GLU A 71 -5.63 -10.16 18.95
C GLU A 71 -6.16 -8.78 19.35
N LYS A 72 -5.31 -7.74 19.28
CA LYS A 72 -5.68 -6.36 19.66
C LYS A 72 -6.86 -5.83 18.85
N LEU A 73 -6.90 -6.10 17.55
CA LEU A 73 -8.01 -5.69 16.70
C LEU A 73 -9.26 -6.52 17.02
N GLY A 74 -9.10 -7.83 17.19
CA GLY A 74 -10.14 -8.76 17.61
C GLY A 74 -10.80 -8.34 18.92
N ASP A 75 -10.06 -7.73 19.84
CA ASP A 75 -10.54 -7.22 21.11
C ASP A 75 -11.25 -5.87 21.07
N ASP A 76 -11.12 -5.13 19.98
CA ASP A 76 -11.81 -3.85 19.82
C ASP A 76 -13.34 -4.05 19.71
N PRO A 77 -14.15 -3.46 20.62
CA PRO A 77 -15.60 -3.62 20.60
C PRO A 77 -16.25 -3.19 19.28
N LYS A 78 -15.71 -2.17 18.61
CA LYS A 78 -16.25 -1.68 17.33
C LYS A 78 -15.94 -2.66 16.21
N PHE A 79 -14.78 -3.31 16.26
CA PHE A 79 -14.45 -4.38 15.33
C PHE A 79 -15.33 -5.62 15.56
N LYS A 80 -15.54 -6.04 16.82
CA LYS A 80 -16.48 -7.12 17.17
C LYS A 80 -17.90 -6.85 16.62
N LEU A 81 -18.39 -5.61 16.77
CA LEU A 81 -19.68 -5.19 16.22
C LEU A 81 -19.72 -5.24 14.68
N LEU A 82 -18.64 -4.81 14.02
CA LEU A 82 -18.50 -4.88 12.56
C LEU A 82 -18.51 -6.33 12.05
N LEU A 83 -17.86 -7.26 12.77
CA LEU A 83 -17.87 -8.69 12.43
C LEU A 83 -19.26 -9.32 12.62
N ALA A 84 -19.97 -8.97 13.71
CA ALA A 84 -21.31 -9.49 13.97
C ALA A 84 -22.35 -9.04 12.92
N GLY A 85 -22.17 -7.85 12.33
CA GLY A 85 -23.09 -7.28 11.35
C GLY A 85 -22.90 -7.75 9.91
N ASP A 86 -21.76 -8.37 9.58
CA ASP A 86 -21.43 -8.76 8.21
C ASP A 86 -20.89 -10.20 8.14
N LYS A 87 -21.61 -11.07 7.45
CA LYS A 87 -21.25 -12.49 7.29
C LYS A 87 -20.28 -12.76 6.14
N GLN A 88 -19.87 -11.73 5.39
CA GLN A 88 -18.98 -11.90 4.24
C GLN A 88 -17.55 -11.53 4.59
N GLY A 89 -16.59 -12.35 4.14
CA GLY A 89 -15.16 -12.15 4.36
C GLY A 89 -14.70 -12.53 5.76
N SER A 90 -13.43 -12.92 5.88
CA SER A 90 -12.83 -13.31 7.15
C SER A 90 -12.53 -12.11 8.05
N GLY A 91 -12.34 -12.33 9.35
CA GLY A 91 -11.90 -11.29 10.27
C GLY A 91 -10.58 -10.66 9.82
N ARG A 92 -9.64 -11.50 9.36
CA ARG A 92 -8.39 -11.08 8.71
C ARG A 92 -8.63 -10.12 7.55
N GLU A 93 -9.42 -10.52 6.55
CA GLU A 93 -9.68 -9.69 5.36
C GLU A 93 -10.26 -8.32 5.74
N LYS A 94 -11.20 -8.29 6.69
CA LYS A 94 -11.79 -7.03 7.18
C LYS A 94 -10.79 -6.18 7.94
N GLY A 95 -9.94 -6.79 8.77
CA GLY A 95 -8.94 -6.08 9.54
C GLY A 95 -7.91 -5.37 8.65
N PHE A 96 -7.37 -6.09 7.66
CA PHE A 96 -6.47 -5.48 6.67
C PHE A 96 -7.17 -4.49 5.75
N GLY A 97 -8.46 -4.70 5.44
CA GLY A 97 -9.29 -3.72 4.73
C GLY A 97 -9.38 -2.40 5.51
N LEU A 98 -9.69 -2.45 6.80
CA LEU A 98 -9.72 -1.26 7.67
C LEU A 98 -8.33 -0.60 7.78
N ALA A 99 -7.28 -1.40 7.93
CA ALA A 99 -5.91 -0.89 7.98
C ALA A 99 -5.51 -0.14 6.69
N GLN A 100 -5.99 -0.59 5.53
CA GLN A 100 -5.76 0.11 4.26
C GLN A 100 -6.60 1.41 4.17
N ASP A 101 -7.89 1.32 4.48
CA ASP A 101 -8.83 2.46 4.41
C ASP A 101 -8.48 3.59 5.40
N GLY A 102 -7.79 3.24 6.48
CA GLY A 102 -7.35 4.17 7.52
C GLY A 102 -6.13 5.01 7.18
N LEU A 103 -5.35 4.64 6.16
CA LEU A 103 -4.05 5.29 5.90
C LEU A 103 -4.17 6.82 5.75
N PRO A 104 -5.15 7.39 5.02
CA PRO A 104 -5.27 8.85 4.90
C PRO A 104 -5.73 9.56 6.19
N ARG A 105 -6.12 8.81 7.22
CA ARG A 105 -6.55 9.32 8.54
C ARG A 105 -5.39 9.41 9.53
N LEU A 106 -4.22 8.86 9.17
CA LEU A 106 -3.03 8.88 10.01
C LEU A 106 -2.35 10.26 10.04
N THR A 107 -1.61 10.51 11.11
CA THR A 107 -0.74 11.68 11.27
C THR A 107 0.46 11.61 10.33
N ASP A 108 1.09 12.75 10.05
CA ASP A 108 2.30 12.79 9.20
C ASP A 108 3.42 11.91 9.75
N ALA A 109 3.69 11.96 11.05
CA ALA A 109 4.71 11.13 11.70
C ALA A 109 4.48 9.61 11.49
N GLN A 110 3.22 9.15 11.57
CA GLN A 110 2.89 7.75 11.29
C GLN A 110 3.08 7.39 9.81
N LEU A 111 2.73 8.31 8.90
CA LEU A 111 2.92 8.12 7.47
C LEU A 111 4.40 8.12 7.07
N GLU A 112 5.23 8.93 7.72
CA GLU A 112 6.68 8.91 7.55
C GLU A 112 7.29 7.58 8.02
N GLN A 113 6.85 7.07 9.17
CA GLN A 113 7.28 5.74 9.64
C GLN A 113 6.90 4.65 8.64
N ARG A 114 5.66 4.68 8.12
CA ARG A 114 5.22 3.77 7.05
C ARG A 114 6.09 3.93 5.80
N LEU A 115 6.45 5.14 5.41
CA LEU A 115 7.31 5.41 4.25
C LEU A 115 8.68 4.74 4.41
N VAL A 116 9.27 4.82 5.60
CA VAL A 116 10.54 4.13 5.92
C VAL A 116 10.38 2.62 5.81
N LEU A 117 9.35 2.03 6.40
CA LEU A 117 9.09 0.59 6.31
C LEU A 117 8.85 0.14 4.87
N MET A 118 8.07 0.90 4.09
CA MET A 118 7.85 0.62 2.67
C MET A 118 9.15 0.67 1.87
N SER A 119 10.10 1.55 2.21
CA SER A 119 11.42 1.58 1.58
C SER A 119 12.21 0.29 1.83
N LYS A 120 12.05 -0.33 3.01
CA LYS A 120 12.63 -1.64 3.33
C LYS A 120 11.92 -2.76 2.59
N VAL A 121 10.58 -2.75 2.52
CA VAL A 121 9.79 -3.71 1.72
C VAL A 121 10.26 -3.73 0.27
N VAL A 122 10.22 -2.59 -0.42
CA VAL A 122 10.55 -2.56 -1.86
C VAL A 122 12.05 -2.74 -2.11
N GLY A 123 12.90 -2.32 -1.17
CA GLY A 123 14.35 -2.46 -1.24
C GLY A 123 14.82 -3.90 -1.04
N GLY A 124 14.18 -4.65 -0.14
CA GLY A 124 14.49 -6.05 0.17
C GLY A 124 13.77 -7.08 -0.72
N MET A 125 12.77 -6.66 -1.49
CA MET A 125 12.02 -7.53 -2.38
C MET A 125 12.91 -8.06 -3.51
N PRO A 126 12.87 -9.37 -3.87
CA PRO A 126 13.57 -9.89 -5.03
C PRO A 126 13.17 -9.19 -6.34
N ASP A 127 14.11 -9.08 -7.29
CA ASP A 127 13.84 -8.43 -8.59
C ASP A 127 12.66 -9.06 -9.34
N GLY A 128 12.54 -10.38 -9.29
CA GLY A 128 11.43 -11.11 -9.91
C GLY A 128 10.07 -10.70 -9.35
N ASP A 129 9.93 -10.63 -8.03
CA ASP A 129 8.69 -10.22 -7.37
C ASP A 129 8.40 -8.73 -7.60
N CYS A 130 9.41 -7.87 -7.50
CA CYS A 130 9.27 -6.43 -7.75
C CYS A 130 8.83 -6.13 -9.19
N GLN A 131 9.39 -6.85 -10.17
CA GLN A 131 8.93 -6.78 -11.56
C GLN A 131 7.56 -7.41 -11.76
N ALA A 132 7.23 -8.50 -11.07
CA ALA A 132 5.93 -9.13 -11.17
C ALA A 132 4.82 -8.22 -10.65
N LEU A 133 5.03 -7.55 -9.51
CA LEU A 133 4.11 -6.55 -8.97
C LEU A 133 3.75 -5.51 -10.02
N SER A 134 4.74 -5.02 -10.79
CA SER A 134 4.57 -3.98 -11.81
C SER A 134 3.57 -4.34 -12.94
N ARG A 135 3.19 -5.62 -13.07
CA ARG A 135 2.36 -6.11 -14.18
C ARG A 135 0.86 -5.96 -13.86
N PRO A 136 0.04 -5.52 -14.83
CA PRO A 136 -1.40 -5.42 -14.62
C PRO A 136 -2.09 -6.79 -14.46
N THR A 137 -1.45 -7.88 -14.89
CA THR A 137 -2.01 -9.23 -14.92
C THR A 137 -1.72 -10.06 -13.68
N VAL A 138 -0.90 -9.59 -12.75
CA VAL A 138 -0.62 -10.33 -11.52
C VAL A 138 -1.86 -10.33 -10.63
N ASN A 139 -2.30 -11.52 -10.22
CA ASN A 139 -3.51 -11.67 -9.41
C ASN A 139 -3.25 -11.20 -7.96
N THR A 140 -4.31 -10.96 -7.19
CA THR A 140 -4.12 -10.40 -5.86
C THR A 140 -3.47 -11.37 -4.87
N ALA A 141 -3.69 -12.68 -4.99
CA ALA A 141 -3.07 -13.66 -4.09
C ALA A 141 -1.54 -13.64 -4.22
N ASP A 142 -1.02 -13.58 -5.45
CA ASP A 142 0.42 -13.46 -5.71
C ASP A 142 0.98 -12.17 -5.13
N LYS A 143 0.24 -11.07 -5.25
CA LYS A 143 0.68 -9.78 -4.71
C LYS A 143 0.70 -9.76 -3.18
N GLN A 144 -0.29 -10.39 -2.55
CA GLN A 144 -0.31 -10.57 -1.10
C GLN A 144 0.86 -11.42 -0.64
N ARG A 145 1.10 -12.57 -1.29
CA ARG A 145 2.27 -13.42 -1.01
C ARG A 145 3.58 -12.64 -1.11
N MET A 146 3.78 -11.85 -2.19
CA MET A 146 5.00 -11.04 -2.36
C MET A 146 5.19 -10.01 -1.24
N LEU A 147 4.09 -9.42 -0.75
CA LEU A 147 4.12 -8.48 0.36
C LEU A 147 4.43 -9.20 1.69
N ASP A 148 3.77 -10.33 1.95
CA ASP A 148 3.99 -11.15 3.15
C ASP A 148 5.44 -11.66 3.18
N ASP A 149 5.96 -12.16 2.07
CA ASP A 149 7.37 -12.57 1.94
C ASP A 149 8.33 -11.41 2.24
N ALA A 150 7.98 -10.17 1.86
CA ALA A 150 8.81 -9.00 2.14
C ALA A 150 8.75 -8.61 3.62
N ILE A 151 7.57 -8.67 4.26
CA ILE A 151 7.37 -8.39 5.69
C ILE A 151 8.05 -9.47 6.55
N ALA A 152 8.02 -10.74 6.12
CA ALA A 152 8.68 -11.86 6.80
C ALA A 152 10.20 -11.68 6.95
N ARG A 153 10.81 -10.77 6.18
CA ARG A 153 12.24 -10.44 6.24
C ARG A 153 12.57 -9.28 7.18
N PHE A 154 11.57 -8.67 7.81
CA PHE A 154 11.78 -7.64 8.81
C PHE A 154 12.46 -8.19 10.05
N ASP A 155 13.24 -7.33 10.71
CA ASP A 155 13.62 -7.56 12.09
C ASP A 155 12.40 -7.35 13.03
N GLU A 156 12.58 -7.68 14.30
CA GLU A 156 11.52 -7.58 15.30
C GLU A 156 10.94 -6.17 15.44
N ALA A 157 11.79 -5.14 15.37
CA ALA A 157 11.37 -3.76 15.51
C ALA A 157 10.54 -3.29 14.31
N ASP A 158 10.96 -3.64 13.10
CA ASP A 158 10.25 -3.31 11.86
C ASP A 158 8.93 -4.08 11.73
N ALA A 159 8.91 -5.36 12.10
CA ALA A 159 7.70 -6.17 12.11
C ALA A 159 6.66 -5.60 13.09
N THR A 160 7.08 -5.31 14.31
CA THR A 160 6.21 -4.66 15.32
C THR A 160 5.70 -3.33 14.81
N ALA A 161 6.57 -2.47 14.29
CA ALA A 161 6.20 -1.17 13.74
C ALA A 161 5.19 -1.28 12.58
N TRP A 162 5.35 -2.28 11.71
CA TRP A 162 4.46 -2.53 10.58
C TRP A 162 3.03 -2.83 11.03
N PHE A 163 2.90 -3.70 12.03
CA PHE A 163 1.61 -4.12 12.55
C PHE A 163 0.99 -3.09 13.51
N ASP A 164 1.80 -2.32 14.24
CA ASP A 164 1.33 -1.22 15.09
C ASP A 164 0.73 -0.07 14.25
N PHE A 165 1.36 0.34 13.14
CA PHE A 165 0.75 1.35 12.27
C PHE A 165 -0.51 0.80 11.58
N SER A 166 -0.51 -0.50 11.23
CA SER A 166 -1.70 -1.15 10.63
C SER A 166 -2.88 -1.15 11.60
N LEU A 167 -2.63 -1.44 12.88
CA LEU A 167 -3.61 -1.32 13.95
C LEU A 167 -4.11 0.12 14.11
N ALA A 168 -3.20 1.08 14.18
CA ALA A 168 -3.55 2.50 14.32
C ALA A 168 -4.42 2.98 13.15
N SER A 169 -4.13 2.51 11.94
CA SER A 169 -4.89 2.78 10.73
C SER A 169 -6.30 2.20 10.80
N ALA A 170 -6.42 0.91 11.16
CA ALA A 170 -7.73 0.27 11.31
C ALA A 170 -8.59 0.97 12.37
N LYS A 171 -7.99 1.33 13.51
CA LYS A 171 -8.68 2.07 14.58
C LYS A 171 -9.12 3.45 14.14
N ALA A 172 -8.33 4.16 13.32
CA ALA A 172 -8.73 5.46 12.77
C ALA A 172 -10.01 5.37 11.92
N VAL A 173 -10.26 4.25 11.25
CA VAL A 173 -11.53 4.00 10.55
C VAL A 173 -12.66 3.75 11.56
N LEU A 174 -12.45 2.85 12.53
CA LEU A 174 -13.43 2.52 13.57
C LEU A 174 -13.81 3.75 14.44
N ASP A 175 -12.87 4.66 14.62
CA ASP A 175 -13.05 5.92 15.36
C ASP A 175 -13.62 7.04 14.51
N ASN A 176 -13.81 6.83 13.21
CA ASN A 176 -14.21 7.85 12.25
C ASN A 176 -13.29 9.09 12.25
N THR A 177 -12.00 8.90 12.51
CA THR A 177 -10.99 9.96 12.49
C THR A 177 -11.00 10.67 11.13
N PRO A 178 -11.10 12.01 11.06
CA PRO A 178 -11.20 12.71 9.77
C PRO A 178 -10.08 12.38 8.78
N LEU A 179 -10.40 12.36 7.50
CA LEU A 179 -9.41 12.25 6.42
C LEU A 179 -8.57 13.53 6.37
N ALA A 180 -7.26 13.41 6.29
CA ALA A 180 -6.36 14.54 6.11
C ALA A 180 -5.82 14.56 4.68
N GLN A 181 -6.24 15.58 3.92
CA GLN A 181 -5.90 15.77 2.53
C GLN A 181 -4.43 16.20 2.36
N PRO A 182 -3.74 15.76 1.30
CA PRO A 182 -2.39 16.23 1.00
C PRO A 182 -2.41 17.67 0.50
N ASP A 183 -1.45 18.47 0.94
CA ASP A 183 -1.09 19.70 0.22
C ASP A 183 -0.38 19.33 -1.08
N ARG A 184 -1.09 19.52 -2.20
CA ARG A 184 -0.60 19.18 -3.54
C ARG A 184 0.67 19.94 -3.93
N ALA A 185 0.81 21.19 -3.51
CA ALA A 185 1.98 22.00 -3.81
C ALA A 185 3.20 21.45 -3.06
N ALA A 186 3.02 21.10 -1.78
CA ALA A 186 4.06 20.47 -0.98
C ALA A 186 4.48 19.09 -1.54
N VAL A 187 3.51 18.24 -1.93
CA VAL A 187 3.79 16.93 -2.58
C VAL A 187 4.60 17.12 -3.86
N THR A 188 4.22 18.09 -4.69
CA THR A 188 4.92 18.38 -5.95
C THR A 188 6.34 18.86 -5.71
N ALA A 189 6.55 19.74 -4.72
CA ALA A 189 7.87 20.21 -4.34
C ALA A 189 8.76 19.07 -3.82
N ALA A 190 8.20 18.18 -2.98
CA ALA A 190 8.92 17.00 -2.49
C ALA A 190 9.30 16.04 -3.63
N LEU A 191 8.39 15.79 -4.57
CA LEU A 191 8.67 14.95 -5.75
C LEU A 191 9.77 15.56 -6.64
N GLN A 192 9.78 16.88 -6.83
CA GLN A 192 10.84 17.57 -7.57
C GLN A 192 12.21 17.38 -6.92
N LYS A 193 12.30 17.43 -5.58
CA LYS A 193 13.53 17.12 -4.84
C LYS A 193 14.00 15.69 -5.08
N ILE A 194 13.08 14.72 -5.09
CA ILE A 194 13.39 13.32 -5.41
C ILE A 194 13.95 13.20 -6.84
N VAL A 195 13.32 13.85 -7.83
CA VAL A 195 13.78 13.86 -9.23
C VAL A 195 15.18 14.46 -9.36
N GLN A 196 15.49 15.50 -8.59
CA GLN A 196 16.82 16.12 -8.59
C GLN A 196 17.92 15.18 -8.06
N GLN A 197 17.58 14.26 -7.14
CA GLN A 197 18.48 13.22 -6.64
C GLN A 197 18.69 12.06 -7.63
N VAL A 198 17.85 11.92 -8.66
CA VAL A 198 18.05 10.93 -9.73
C VAL A 198 19.13 11.45 -10.71
N PRO A 199 20.08 10.59 -11.13
CA PRO A 199 21.07 10.96 -12.14
C PRO A 199 20.42 11.59 -13.37
N GLN A 200 21.02 12.66 -13.89
CA GLN A 200 20.40 13.46 -14.96
C GLN A 200 19.98 12.63 -16.17
N ALA A 201 20.79 11.64 -16.56
CA ALA A 201 20.51 10.73 -17.66
C ALA A 201 19.25 9.85 -17.43
N ASP A 202 18.90 9.57 -16.18
CA ASP A 202 17.81 8.67 -15.80
C ASP A 202 16.52 9.42 -15.38
N ARG A 203 16.55 10.76 -15.28
CA ARG A 203 15.39 11.54 -14.79
C ARG A 203 14.14 11.33 -15.61
N GLN A 204 14.26 11.35 -16.94
CA GLN A 204 13.10 11.15 -17.82
C GLN A 204 12.54 9.73 -17.68
N LYS A 205 13.44 8.73 -17.63
CA LYS A 205 13.07 7.34 -17.36
C LYS A 205 12.33 7.18 -16.04
N PHE A 206 12.81 7.81 -14.97
CA PHE A 206 12.14 7.82 -13.66
C PHE A 206 10.75 8.45 -13.73
N LEU A 207 10.64 9.61 -14.37
CA LEU A 207 9.36 10.30 -14.55
C LEU A 207 8.37 9.47 -15.35
N ASP A 208 8.79 8.84 -16.45
CA ASP A 208 7.91 7.99 -17.26
C ASP A 208 7.51 6.71 -16.53
N ALA A 209 8.44 6.04 -15.85
CA ALA A 209 8.13 4.82 -15.09
C ALA A 209 7.23 5.07 -13.87
N THR A 210 7.34 6.24 -13.23
CA THR A 210 6.44 6.63 -12.13
C THR A 210 5.08 7.12 -12.63
N SER A 211 5.04 7.94 -13.69
CA SER A 211 3.81 8.59 -14.19
C SER A 211 3.03 7.80 -15.21
N LYS A 212 3.64 6.81 -15.87
CA LYS A 212 3.01 5.95 -16.87
C LYS A 212 3.48 4.50 -16.70
N PRO A 213 3.27 3.92 -15.50
CA PRO A 213 3.77 2.58 -15.19
C PRO A 213 3.25 1.51 -16.17
N ALA A 214 2.03 1.70 -16.72
CA ALA A 214 1.43 0.78 -17.68
C ALA A 214 2.18 0.69 -19.03
N THR A 215 2.97 1.71 -19.38
CA THR A 215 3.77 1.75 -20.62
C THR A 215 5.26 1.52 -20.39
N ALA A 216 5.70 1.50 -19.12
CA ALA A 216 7.08 1.23 -18.77
C ALA A 216 7.35 -0.28 -18.73
N THR A 217 8.61 -0.67 -18.90
CA THR A 217 8.98 -2.07 -18.72
C THR A 217 8.86 -2.45 -17.24
N PRO A 218 8.58 -3.73 -16.92
CA PRO A 218 8.53 -4.16 -15.52
C PRO A 218 9.78 -3.84 -14.71
N ALA A 219 10.95 -3.95 -15.35
CA ALA A 219 12.24 -3.61 -14.75
C ALA A 219 12.34 -2.11 -14.42
N ASP A 220 11.88 -1.24 -15.31
CA ASP A 220 11.92 0.20 -15.10
C ASP A 220 10.95 0.65 -14.01
N THR A 221 9.75 0.07 -13.96
CA THR A 221 8.77 0.33 -12.88
C THR A 221 9.33 -0.12 -11.53
N CYS A 222 9.93 -1.32 -11.46
CA CYS A 222 10.57 -1.80 -10.24
C CYS A 222 11.71 -0.86 -9.79
N TRP A 223 12.61 -0.49 -10.70
CA TRP A 223 13.71 0.44 -10.42
C TRP A 223 13.20 1.80 -9.95
N ALA A 224 12.17 2.34 -10.60
CA ALA A 224 11.59 3.64 -10.26
C ALA A 224 10.90 3.60 -8.90
N MET A 225 10.17 2.53 -8.58
CA MET A 225 9.54 2.34 -7.26
C MET A 225 10.59 2.30 -6.14
N ARG A 226 11.66 1.50 -6.29
CA ARG A 226 12.76 1.46 -5.32
C ARG A 226 13.44 2.81 -5.17
N THR A 227 13.65 3.51 -6.28
CA THR A 227 14.25 4.85 -6.28
C THR A 227 13.36 5.87 -5.57
N LEU A 228 12.05 5.85 -5.83
CA LEU A 228 11.06 6.72 -5.20
C LEU A 228 11.06 6.52 -3.68
N TYR A 229 10.85 5.30 -3.20
CA TYR A 229 10.73 5.04 -1.76
C TYR A 229 12.04 5.27 -1.00
N ARG A 230 13.19 4.88 -1.57
CA ARG A 230 14.51 5.14 -0.97
C ARG A 230 14.76 6.65 -0.82
N ASN A 231 14.54 7.41 -1.90
CA ASN A 231 14.82 8.84 -1.90
C ASN A 231 13.79 9.60 -1.03
N ALA A 232 12.52 9.22 -1.08
CA ALA A 232 11.47 9.79 -0.24
C ALA A 232 11.76 9.59 1.26
N ALA A 233 12.17 8.39 1.68
CA ALA A 233 12.51 8.11 3.07
C ALA A 233 13.73 8.90 3.57
N ALA A 234 14.62 9.31 2.65
CA ALA A 234 15.81 10.10 2.94
C ALA A 234 15.58 11.63 2.94
N LEU A 235 14.38 12.11 2.60
CA LEU A 235 14.07 13.54 2.69
C LEU A 235 14.06 14.03 4.14
N GLY A 236 14.28 15.34 4.33
CA GLY A 236 14.03 16.00 5.61
C GLY A 236 12.60 16.54 5.70
N GLU A 237 12.22 17.00 6.89
CA GLU A 237 10.99 17.78 7.05
C GLU A 237 11.10 19.15 6.36
N PRO A 238 10.02 19.67 5.75
CA PRO A 238 8.66 19.12 5.71
C PRO A 238 8.36 18.19 4.52
N ASP A 239 9.35 17.89 3.67
CA ASP A 239 9.10 17.21 2.39
C ASP A 239 8.75 15.73 2.57
N LYS A 240 9.31 15.08 3.60
CA LYS A 240 9.04 13.66 3.88
C LYS A 240 7.58 13.45 4.31
N ALA A 241 7.07 14.26 5.23
CA ALA A 241 5.64 14.29 5.58
C ALA A 241 4.76 14.47 4.34
N ALA A 242 5.08 15.48 3.51
CA ALA A 242 4.31 15.79 2.31
C ALA A 242 4.25 14.61 1.34
N ILE A 243 5.41 14.01 0.99
CA ILE A 243 5.42 12.87 0.06
C ILE A 243 4.76 11.64 0.68
N ALA A 244 4.96 11.35 1.97
CA ALA A 244 4.31 10.23 2.65
C ALA A 244 2.79 10.32 2.58
N ARG A 245 2.22 11.51 2.81
CA ARG A 245 0.78 11.78 2.66
C ARG A 245 0.31 11.69 1.20
N GLY A 246 1.10 12.22 0.27
CA GLY A 246 0.80 12.13 -1.16
C GLY A 246 0.70 10.68 -1.65
N LEU A 247 1.57 9.80 -1.17
CA LEU A 247 1.62 8.38 -1.56
C LEU A 247 0.42 7.56 -1.07
N VAL A 248 -0.26 7.97 0.02
CA VAL A 248 -1.43 7.23 0.53
C VAL A 248 -2.76 7.76 -0.01
N VAL A 249 -2.87 9.05 -0.32
CA VAL A 249 -4.13 9.64 -0.81
C VAL A 249 -4.29 9.48 -2.33
N ALA A 250 -3.20 9.48 -3.09
CA ALA A 250 -3.27 9.26 -4.55
C ALA A 250 -3.68 7.82 -4.94
N VAL A 251 -3.87 6.95 -3.95
CA VAL A 251 -4.22 5.52 -4.08
C VAL A 251 -5.73 5.27 -3.90
N ASN A 252 -6.45 6.23 -3.31
CA ASN A 252 -7.90 6.18 -3.05
C ASN A 252 -8.69 7.02 -4.04
#